data_AF-A0A6N7V3G6-F1
#
_entry.id   AF-A0A6N7V3G6-F1
#
_cell.length_a   1.000
_cell.length_b   1.000
_cell.length_c   1.000
_cell.angle_alpha   90.00
_cell.angle_beta   90.00
_cell.angle_gamma   90.00
#
_symmetry.space_group_name_H-M   'P 1'
#
loop_
_entity.id
_entity.type
_entity.pdbx_description
1 polymer ?
#
loop_
_entity_poly.entity_id
_entity_poly.type
_entity_poly.pdbx_seq_one_letter_code
_entity_poly.pdbx_strand_id
1 'polypeptide(L)'
;MRNLMIKLQDKVKEINHLQDKVLPELKQQLAETKGIFKGKERKALEIQIQQTEREIADKLDKIPDTLKADGYPDVQVFMATYRKAEAVVDQYNRDLAEWEQQIKEKEKPNRPLEKESVRDRLRHL
;
A
#
# COMPACT_ATOMS: atom_id res chain seq x y z
N MET A 1 15.86 -4.61 -1.02
CA MET A 1 14.97 -3.42 -0.91
C MET A 1 13.48 -3.73 -0.92
N ARG A 2 12.87 -4.31 -1.98
CA ARG A 2 11.40 -4.57 -2.00
C ARG A 2 10.90 -5.45 -0.84
N ASN A 3 11.62 -6.52 -0.52
CA ASN A 3 11.29 -7.38 0.62
C ASN A 3 11.34 -6.65 1.97
N LEU A 4 12.24 -5.68 2.14
CA LEU A 4 12.29 -4.86 3.35
C LEU A 4 11.10 -3.90 3.42
N MET A 5 10.73 -3.29 2.29
CA MET A 5 9.56 -2.42 2.23
C MET A 5 8.29 -3.18 2.59
N ILE A 6 8.12 -4.42 2.10
CA ILE A 6 6.97 -5.27 2.46
C ILE A 6 6.96 -5.55 3.97
N LYS A 7 8.10 -5.96 4.55
CA LYS A 7 8.22 -6.18 6.01
C LYS A 7 7.91 -4.92 6.83
N LEU A 8 8.36 -3.76 6.38
CA LEU A 8 8.06 -2.47 7.00
C LEU A 8 6.57 -2.15 6.93
N GLN A 9 5.96 -2.33 5.76
CA GLN A 9 4.53 -2.11 5.58
C GLN A 9 3.69 -3.05 6.43
N ASP A 10 4.06 -4.33 6.54
CA ASP A 10 3.33 -5.28 7.37
C ASP A 10 3.43 -4.93 8.86
N LYS A 11 4.62 -4.54 9.34
CA LYS A 11 4.80 -4.02 10.72
C LYS A 11 3.97 -2.76 10.98
N VAL A 12 3.96 -1.81 10.04
CA VAL A 12 3.16 -0.59 10.15
C VAL A 12 1.66 -0.90 10.13
N LYS A 13 1.21 -1.85 9.31
CA LYS A 13 -0.19 -2.31 9.30
C LYS A 13 -0.59 -2.93 10.64
N GLU A 14 0.27 -3.76 11.23
CA GLU A 14 0.01 -4.31 12.57
C GLU A 14 -0.11 -3.21 13.63
N ILE A 15 0.79 -2.22 13.60
CA ILE A 15 0.76 -1.09 14.55
C ILE A 15 -0.50 -0.25 14.36
N ASN A 16 -0.87 0.07 13.12
CA ASN A 16 -2.11 0.80 12.83
C ASN A 16 -3.34 0.01 13.26
N HIS A 17 -3.35 -1.31 13.09
CA HIS A 17 -4.43 -2.15 13.59
C HIS A 17 -4.58 -2.05 15.11
N LEU A 18 -3.46 -2.11 15.84
CA LEU A 18 -3.46 -1.96 17.29
C LEU A 18 -3.90 -0.55 17.71
N GLN A 19 -3.43 0.51 17.04
CA GLN A 19 -3.76 1.90 17.36
C GLN A 19 -5.20 2.29 17.00
N ASP A 20 -5.67 1.93 15.81
CA ASP A 20 -6.93 2.45 15.24
C ASP A 20 -8.15 1.55 15.52
N LYS A 21 -7.93 0.26 15.83
CA LYS A 21 -9.01 -0.66 16.21
C LYS A 21 -8.95 -1.06 17.67
N VAL A 22 -7.86 -1.72 18.09
CA VAL A 22 -7.80 -2.39 19.40
C VAL A 22 -7.81 -1.39 20.55
N LEU A 23 -7.01 -0.34 20.46
CA LEU A 23 -6.90 0.69 21.49
C LEU A 23 -8.22 1.46 21.72
N PRO A 24 -8.93 1.94 20.68
CA PRO A 24 -10.24 2.59 20.87
C PRO A 24 -11.31 1.62 21.35
N GLU A 25 -11.34 0.36 20.88
CA GLU A 25 -12.28 -0.65 21.39
C GLU A 25 -12.09 -0.90 22.90
N LEU A 26 -10.84 -1.06 23.37
CA LEU A 26 -10.55 -1.23 24.80
C LEU A 26 -10.93 0.01 25.62
N LYS A 27 -10.66 1.21 25.10
CA LYS A 27 -11.07 2.48 25.74
C LYS A 27 -12.59 2.61 25.80
N GLN A 28 -13.30 2.16 24.76
CA GLN A 28 -14.75 2.14 24.73
C GLN A 28 -15.31 1.14 25.74
N GLN A 29 -14.78 -0.08 25.81
CA GLN A 29 -15.16 -1.07 26.82
C GLN A 29 -14.92 -0.55 28.24
N LEU A 30 -13.80 0.14 28.48
CA LEU A 30 -13.53 0.79 29.76
C LEU A 30 -14.60 1.84 30.10
N ALA A 31 -15.03 2.62 29.11
CA ALA A 31 -16.07 3.63 29.26
C ALA A 31 -17.47 3.05 29.45
N GLU A 32 -17.77 1.91 28.84
CA GLU A 32 -19.04 1.17 28.98
C GLU A 32 -19.14 0.43 30.32
N THR A 33 -17.99 0.06 30.89
CA THR A 33 -17.88 -0.61 32.18
C THR A 33 -18.12 0.37 33.34
N LYS A 34 -19.36 0.87 33.45
CA LYS A 34 -19.82 1.76 34.52
C LYS A 34 -20.59 0.96 35.58
N GLY A 35 -20.10 0.97 36.82
CA GLY A 35 -20.78 0.33 37.96
C GLY A 35 -19.85 0.08 39.15
N ILE A 36 -20.37 0.24 40.37
CA ILE A 36 -19.59 0.16 41.63
C ILE A 36 -18.93 -1.23 41.82
N PHE A 37 -19.54 -2.29 41.29
CA PHE A 37 -19.02 -3.66 41.38
C PHE A 37 -18.01 -4.03 40.28
N LYS A 38 -17.79 -3.16 39.29
CA LYS A 38 -16.91 -3.42 38.13
C LYS A 38 -15.44 -3.05 38.36
N GLY A 39 -15.03 -2.71 39.58
CA GLY A 39 -13.68 -2.22 39.87
C GLY A 39 -12.54 -3.15 39.43
N LYS A 40 -12.74 -4.48 39.51
CA LYS A 40 -11.75 -5.47 39.03
C LYS A 40 -11.68 -5.51 37.50
N GLU A 41 -12.82 -5.49 36.81
CA GLU A 41 -12.88 -5.47 35.33
C GLU A 41 -12.28 -4.18 34.78
N ARG A 42 -12.57 -3.03 35.39
CA ARG A 42 -12.00 -1.74 34.99
C ARG A 42 -10.47 -1.72 35.12
N LYS A 43 -9.93 -2.23 36.23
CA LYS A 43 -8.49 -2.32 36.42
C LYS A 43 -7.83 -3.29 35.44
N ALA A 44 -8.51 -4.39 35.09
CA ALA A 44 -8.02 -5.32 34.07
C ALA A 44 -7.97 -4.65 32.67
N LEU A 45 -8.99 -3.89 32.29
CA LEU A 45 -9.03 -3.13 31.04
C LEU A 45 -7.96 -2.04 31.00
N GLU A 46 -7.72 -1.30 32.10
CA GLU A 46 -6.62 -0.32 32.18
C GLU A 46 -5.26 -0.96 31.97
N ILE A 47 -5.02 -2.14 32.58
CA ILE A 47 -3.77 -2.88 32.39
C ILE A 47 -3.64 -3.34 30.93
N GLN A 48 -4.71 -3.83 30.30
CA GLN A 48 -4.69 -4.22 28.88
C GLN A 48 -4.39 -3.03 27.96
N ILE A 49 -4.96 -1.85 28.24
CA ILE A 49 -4.68 -0.63 27.47
C ILE A 49 -3.19 -0.26 27.59
N GLN A 50 -2.65 -0.23 28.82
CA GLN A 50 -1.23 0.06 29.04
C GLN A 50 -0.30 -0.98 28.39
N GLN A 51 -0.68 -2.26 28.44
CA GLN A 51 0.07 -3.33 27.80
C GLN A 51 0.10 -3.15 26.27
N THR A 52 -1.06 -2.82 25.68
CA THR A 52 -1.19 -2.56 24.24
C THR A 52 -0.38 -1.33 23.82
N GLU A 53 -0.42 -0.26 24.61
CA GLU A 53 0.38 0.95 24.37
C GLU A 53 1.89 0.67 24.42
N ARG A 54 2.35 -0.16 25.38
CA ARG A 54 3.75 -0.60 25.43
C ARG A 54 4.12 -1.48 24.23
N GLU A 55 3.25 -2.40 23.83
CA GLU A 55 3.51 -3.25 22.66
C GLU A 55 3.64 -2.41 21.39
N ILE A 56 2.81 -1.38 21.21
CA ILE A 56 2.91 -0.44 20.10
C ILE A 56 4.27 0.28 20.13
N ALA A 57 4.67 0.80 21.30
CA ALA A 57 5.95 1.49 21.46
C ALA A 57 7.14 0.56 21.17
N ASP A 58 7.14 -0.66 21.69
CA ASP A 58 8.18 -1.66 21.46
C ASP A 58 8.26 -2.06 19.97
N LYS A 59 7.10 -2.19 19.30
CA LYS A 59 7.07 -2.49 17.86
C LYS A 59 7.61 -1.32 17.03
N LEU A 60 7.31 -0.08 17.42
CA LEU A 60 7.84 1.13 16.77
C LEU A 60 9.35 1.26 16.96
N ASP A 61 9.85 1.01 18.17
CA ASP A 61 11.28 1.09 18.49
C ASP A 61 12.13 0.09 17.70
N LYS A 62 11.56 -1.09 17.41
CA LYS A 62 12.21 -2.15 16.62
C LYS A 62 12.22 -1.88 15.11
N ILE A 63 11.45 -0.93 14.59
CA ILE A 63 11.41 -0.64 13.15
C ILE A 63 12.80 -0.18 12.63
N PRO A 64 13.45 0.85 13.23
CA PRO A 64 14.80 1.25 12.86
C PRO A 64 15.83 0.12 12.92
N ASP A 65 15.74 -0.77 13.91
CA ASP A 65 16.70 -1.86 14.06
C ASP A 65 16.65 -2.85 12.89
N THR A 66 15.46 -3.10 12.33
CA THR A 66 15.32 -3.94 11.13
C THR A 66 15.95 -3.32 9.88
N LEU A 67 16.01 -1.99 9.82
CA LEU A 67 16.68 -1.27 8.74
C LEU A 67 18.20 -1.24 8.93
N LYS A 68 18.66 -1.01 10.17
CA LYS A 68 20.10 -1.04 10.51
C LYS A 68 20.72 -2.40 10.22
N ALA A 69 20.01 -3.49 10.48
CA ALA A 69 20.47 -4.84 10.16
C ALA A 69 20.75 -5.07 8.67
N ASP A 70 20.07 -4.33 7.78
CA ASP A 70 20.24 -4.42 6.32
C ASP A 70 21.18 -3.30 5.77
N GLY A 71 21.85 -2.57 6.66
CA GLY A 71 22.82 -1.53 6.31
C GLY A 71 22.23 -0.13 6.09
N TYR A 72 20.95 0.08 6.41
CA TYR A 72 20.32 1.40 6.32
C TYR A 72 20.32 2.10 7.70
N PRO A 73 21.05 3.23 7.86
CA PRO A 73 21.16 3.90 9.15
C PRO A 73 19.88 4.59 9.60
N ASP A 74 18.99 4.93 8.66
CA ASP A 74 17.73 5.63 8.94
C ASP A 74 16.61 5.25 7.96
N VAL A 75 15.37 5.33 8.44
CA VAL A 75 14.13 5.10 7.67
C VAL A 75 14.03 6.10 6.52
N GLN A 76 14.42 7.36 6.70
CA GLN A 76 14.31 8.35 5.63
C GLN A 76 15.27 8.05 4.48
N VAL A 77 16.49 7.60 4.79
CA VAL A 77 17.49 7.19 3.78
C VAL A 77 16.97 6.00 2.97
N PHE A 78 16.37 5.01 3.64
CA PHE A 78 15.72 3.90 2.96
C PHE A 78 14.58 4.37 2.05
N MET A 79 13.67 5.21 2.57
CA MET A 79 12.52 5.71 1.81
C MET A 79 12.93 6.55 0.60
N ALA A 80 13.95 7.39 0.74
CA ALA A 80 14.48 8.19 -0.37
C ALA A 80 15.08 7.31 -1.47
N THR A 81 15.81 6.27 -1.09
CA THR A 81 16.41 5.31 -2.03
C THR A 81 15.33 4.48 -2.71
N TYR A 82 14.35 3.99 -1.95
CA TYR A 82 13.23 3.22 -2.47
C TYR A 82 12.41 4.02 -3.49
N ARG A 83 12.03 5.26 -3.18
CA ARG A 83 11.26 6.13 -4.10
C ARG A 83 12.00 6.40 -5.41
N LYS A 84 13.33 6.58 -5.37
CA LYS A 84 14.13 6.73 -6.58
C LYS A 84 14.11 5.46 -7.43
N ALA A 85 14.26 4.28 -6.81
CA ALA A 85 14.20 3.01 -7.52
C ALA A 85 12.80 2.73 -8.08
N GLU A 86 11.75 3.05 -7.31
CA GLU A 86 10.35 2.91 -7.72
C GLU A 86 10.03 3.80 -8.93
N ALA A 87 10.49 5.06 -8.94
CA ALA A 87 10.30 5.96 -10.07
C ALA A 87 10.92 5.41 -11.37
N VAL A 88 12.09 4.76 -11.30
CA VAL A 88 12.73 4.13 -12.47
C VAL A 88 11.91 2.94 -12.97
N VAL A 89 11.42 2.09 -12.05
CA VAL A 89 10.58 0.94 -12.40
C VAL A 89 9.24 1.41 -12.99
N ASP A 90 8.62 2.43 -12.42
CA ASP A 90 7.38 3.01 -12.92
C ASP A 90 7.55 3.62 -14.30
N GLN A 91 8.66 4.34 -14.53
CA GLN A 91 8.97 4.89 -15.84
C GLN A 91 9.14 3.77 -16.87
N TYR A 92 9.91 2.73 -16.57
CA TYR A 92 10.06 1.58 -17.45
C TYR A 92 8.71 0.90 -17.76
N ASN A 93 7.85 0.73 -16.76
CA ASN A 93 6.53 0.13 -16.95
C ASN A 93 5.62 0.99 -17.83
N ARG A 94 5.70 2.31 -17.71
CA ARG A 94 4.96 3.24 -18.59
C ARG A 94 5.46 3.15 -20.03
N ASP A 95 6.77 3.20 -20.23
CA ASP A 95 7.39 3.10 -21.56
C ASP A 95 7.03 1.76 -22.22
N LEU A 96 7.02 0.66 -21.44
CA LEU A 96 6.60 -0.66 -21.91
C LEU A 96 5.13 -0.68 -22.31
N ALA A 97 4.24 -0.10 -21.49
CA ALA A 97 2.82 -0.03 -21.79
C ALA A 97 2.53 0.84 -23.03
N GLU A 98 3.25 1.94 -23.21
CA GLU A 98 3.17 2.77 -24.41
C GLU A 98 3.65 2.01 -25.65
N TRP A 99 4.76 1.27 -25.52
CA TRP A 99 5.26 0.42 -26.60
C TRP A 99 4.26 -0.68 -26.99
N GLU A 100 3.66 -1.37 -26.00
CA GLU A 100 2.62 -2.38 -26.23
C GLU A 100 1.39 -1.78 -26.93
N GLN A 101 0.95 -0.59 -26.53
CA GLN A 101 -0.15 0.12 -27.20
C GLN A 101 0.19 0.44 -28.66
N GLN A 102 1.40 0.94 -28.92
CA GLN A 102 1.83 1.26 -30.29
C GLN A 102 1.95 0.02 -31.17
N ILE A 103 2.44 -1.11 -30.65
CA ILE A 103 2.47 -2.38 -31.39
C ILE A 103 1.04 -2.83 -31.69
N LYS A 104 0.14 -2.79 -30.71
CA LYS A 104 -1.26 -3.18 -30.88
C LYS A 104 -2.02 -2.28 -31.86
N GLU A 105 -1.66 -0.99 -31.94
CA GLU A 105 -2.22 -0.04 -32.90
C GLU A 105 -1.67 -0.26 -34.31
N LYS A 106 -0.39 -0.65 -34.44
CA LYS A 106 0.23 -1.04 -35.72
C LYS A 106 -0.24 -2.41 -36.22
N GLU A 107 -0.59 -3.32 -35.32
CA GLU A 107 -1.17 -4.64 -35.64
C GLU A 107 -2.66 -4.60 -35.95
N LYS A 108 -3.37 -3.48 -35.70
CA LYS A 108 -4.70 -3.29 -36.28
C LYS A 108 -4.52 -3.27 -37.81
N PRO A 109 -5.14 -4.21 -38.56
CA PRO A 109 -5.03 -4.18 -40.00
C PRO A 109 -5.60 -2.84 -40.46
N ASN A 110 -4.77 -2.05 -41.13
CA ASN A 110 -5.18 -0.83 -41.80
C ASN A 110 -6.31 -1.25 -42.75
N ARG A 111 -7.57 -1.02 -42.36
CA ARG A 111 -8.72 -1.37 -43.18
C ARG A 111 -8.44 -0.72 -44.54
N PRO A 112 -8.40 -1.47 -45.65
CA PRO A 112 -8.30 -0.84 -46.94
C PRO A 112 -9.50 0.09 -47.03
N LEU A 113 -9.27 1.40 -47.15
CA LEU A 113 -10.30 2.34 -47.59
C LEU A 113 -11.00 1.67 -48.75
N GLU A 114 -12.31 1.41 -48.60
CA GLU A 114 -13.13 0.76 -49.60
C GLU A 114 -12.81 1.41 -50.94
N LYS A 115 -12.07 0.69 -51.78
CA LYS A 115 -11.82 1.13 -53.14
C LYS A 115 -13.20 1.13 -53.78
N GLU A 116 -13.79 2.31 -53.96
CA GLU A 116 -15.06 2.48 -54.66
C GLU A 116 -15.00 1.61 -55.91
N SER A 117 -15.85 0.59 -55.91
CA SER A 117 -15.88 -0.37 -56.99
C SER A 117 -16.25 0.39 -58.25
N VAL A 118 -15.51 0.15 -59.34
CA VAL A 118 -15.78 0.76 -60.65
C VAL A 118 -17.25 0.55 -61.08
N ARG A 119 -17.91 -0.49 -60.52
CA ARG A 119 -19.35 -0.75 -60.66
C ARG A 119 -20.26 0.33 -60.07
N ASP A 120 -19.92 0.96 -58.95
CA ASP A 120 -20.73 2.03 -58.34
C ASP A 120 -20.66 3.32 -59.17
N ARG A 121 -19.52 3.57 -59.83
CA ARG A 121 -19.36 4.70 -60.75
C ARG A 121 -20.13 4.55 -62.06
N LEU A 122 -20.34 3.32 -62.52
CA LEU A 122 -21.14 3.03 -63.73
C LEU A 122 -22.66 3.07 -63.49
N ARG A 123 -23.11 3.10 -62.23
CA ARG A 123 -24.53 3.15 -61.87
C ARG A 123 -25.14 4.55 -61.83
N HIS A 124 -24.30 5.58 -61.97
CA HIS A 124 -24.68 7.00 -61.97
C HIS A 124 -24.57 7.66 -63.36
N LEU A 125 -24.41 6.87 -64.43
CA LEU A 125 -24.55 7.29 -65.83
C LEU A 125 -25.87 6.76 -66.40
#